data_AF-A0A966BGN1-F1
#
_entry.id   AF-A0A966BGN1-F1
#
_cell.length_a   1.000
_cell.length_b   1.000
_cell.length_c   1.000
_cell.angle_alpha   90.00
_cell.angle_beta   90.00
_cell.angle_gamma   90.00
#
_symmetry.space_group_name_H-M   'P 1'
#
loop_
_entity.id
_entity.type
_entity.pdbx_description
1 polymer ?
#
loop_
_entity_poly.entity_id
_entity_poly.type
_entity_poly.pdbx_seq_one_letter_code
_entity_poly.pdbx_strand_id
1 'polypeptide(L)'
;ADVNLIVEAVNLQDAGHLSKLSGIGNKTAEKIVLTLKDKVAIFKLTNTEATAPATQIYTDAFDTLITLGYNPMSIRQVLDTINDAESTSSLVKQALRELS
;
A
#
# COMPACT_ATOMS: atom_id res chain seq x y z
N ALA A 1 16.57 -2.24 15.68
CA ALA A 1 15.93 -3.00 14.59
C ALA A 1 14.98 -2.03 13.92
N ASP A 2 15.27 -1.64 12.70
CA ASP A 2 14.47 -0.69 11.94
C ASP A 2 13.06 -1.23 11.72
N VAL A 3 12.05 -0.41 12.01
CA VAL A 3 10.63 -0.78 11.90
C VAL A 3 10.30 -1.23 10.47
N ASN A 4 10.93 -0.60 9.46
CA ASN A 4 10.79 -0.96 8.06
C ASN A 4 11.23 -2.40 7.74
N LEU A 5 12.32 -2.89 8.34
CA LEU A 5 12.79 -4.27 8.15
C LEU A 5 11.80 -5.30 8.72
N ILE A 6 11.12 -4.95 9.81
CA ILE A 6 10.08 -5.82 10.41
C ILE A 6 8.85 -5.85 9.52
N VAL A 7 8.42 -4.71 8.98
CA VAL A 7 7.30 -4.61 8.04
C VAL A 7 7.58 -5.39 6.75
N GLU A 8 8.81 -5.33 6.25
CA GLU A 8 9.25 -6.10 5.08
C GLU A 8 9.26 -7.61 5.35
N ALA A 9 9.83 -8.05 6.48
CA ALA A 9 9.81 -9.45 6.88
C ALA A 9 8.39 -10.01 7.03
N VAL A 10 7.45 -9.20 7.55
CA VAL A 10 6.02 -9.55 7.64
C VAL A 10 5.39 -9.67 6.26
N ASN A 11 5.69 -8.76 5.32
CA ASN A 11 5.19 -8.83 3.94
C ASN A 11 5.71 -10.06 3.19
N LEU A 12 6.99 -10.39 3.36
CA LEU A 12 7.66 -11.53 2.73
C LEU A 12 7.35 -12.88 3.40
N GLN A 13 6.53 -12.87 4.46
CA GLN A 13 6.25 -14.04 5.30
C GLN A 13 7.50 -14.70 5.90
N ASP A 14 8.55 -13.93 6.13
CA ASP A 14 9.82 -14.41 6.67
C ASP A 14 9.74 -14.50 8.20
N ALA A 15 9.10 -15.57 8.67
CA ALA A 15 9.04 -15.92 10.10
C ALA A 15 10.44 -16.25 10.67
N GLY A 16 11.40 -16.65 9.82
CA GLY A 16 12.77 -16.94 10.22
C GLY A 16 13.54 -15.68 10.65
N HIS A 17 13.26 -14.55 10.01
CA HIS A 17 13.78 -13.25 10.45
C HIS A 17 13.21 -12.81 11.80
N LEU A 18 11.93 -13.07 12.05
CA LEU A 18 11.30 -12.74 13.33
C LEU A 18 11.71 -13.70 14.46
N SER A 19 12.00 -14.97 14.16
CA SER A 19 12.44 -15.95 15.18
C SER A 19 13.91 -15.81 15.60
N LYS A 20 14.71 -15.07 14.84
CA LYS A 20 16.08 -14.68 15.23
C LYS A 20 16.11 -13.58 16.29
N LEU A 21 14.98 -12.91 16.55
CA LEU A 21 14.87 -11.93 17.63
C LEU A 21 14.83 -12.65 18.98
N SER A 22 15.65 -12.18 19.92
CA SER A 22 15.75 -12.76 21.26
C SER A 22 14.38 -12.77 21.95
N GLY A 23 13.85 -13.96 22.23
CA GLY A 23 12.55 -14.15 22.90
C GLY A 23 11.37 -14.52 21.99
N ILE A 24 11.56 -14.64 20.66
CA ILE A 24 10.50 -15.05 19.73
C ILE A 24 10.81 -16.45 19.16
N GLY A 25 10.00 -17.46 19.53
CA GLY A 25 10.10 -18.81 18.95
C GLY A 25 9.41 -18.94 17.59
N ASN A 26 9.75 -19.95 16.80
CA ASN A 26 9.21 -20.16 15.44
C ASN A 26 7.67 -20.13 15.37
N LYS A 27 6.97 -20.80 16.29
CA LYS A 27 5.50 -20.78 16.33
C LYS A 27 4.92 -19.39 16.61
N THR A 28 5.61 -18.63 17.45
CA THR A 28 5.21 -17.26 17.80
C THR A 28 5.49 -16.33 16.61
N ALA A 29 6.63 -16.49 15.94
CA ALA A 29 6.99 -15.75 14.75
C ALA A 29 5.98 -15.97 13.61
N GLU A 30 5.60 -17.21 13.32
CA GLU A 30 4.57 -17.53 12.32
C GLU A 30 3.22 -16.88 12.65
N LYS A 31 2.79 -16.95 13.91
CA LYS A 31 1.55 -16.30 14.36
C LYS A 31 1.61 -14.78 14.22
N ILE A 32 2.76 -14.19 14.54
CA ILE A 32 3.02 -12.75 14.40
C ILE A 32 2.95 -12.34 12.93
N VAL A 33 3.64 -13.05 12.02
CA VAL A 33 3.59 -12.78 10.58
C VAL A 33 2.16 -12.82 10.06
N LEU A 34 1.40 -13.86 10.39
CA LEU A 34 0.04 -14.02 9.91
C LEU A 34 -0.87 -12.88 10.39
N THR A 35 -0.83 -12.59 11.69
CA THR A 35 -1.67 -11.55 12.31
C THR A 35 -1.29 -10.15 11.85
N LEU A 36 0.01 -9.89 11.69
CA LEU A 36 0.50 -8.59 11.25
C LEU A 36 0.33 -8.40 9.76
N LYS A 37 0.42 -9.43 8.92
CA LYS A 37 0.21 -9.29 7.46
C LYS A 37 -1.17 -8.70 7.15
N ASP A 38 -2.20 -9.19 7.84
CA ASP A 38 -3.57 -8.66 7.68
C ASP A 38 -3.69 -7.21 8.15
N LYS A 39 -3.00 -6.83 9.23
CA LYS A 39 -3.02 -5.45 9.77
C LYS A 39 -2.12 -4.50 8.97
N VAL A 40 -0.97 -4.97 8.50
CA VAL A 40 0.00 -4.21 7.69
C VAL A 40 -0.56 -3.96 6.31
N ALA A 41 -1.34 -4.88 5.72
CA ALA A 41 -2.07 -4.62 4.48
C ALA A 41 -3.03 -3.42 4.64
N ILE A 42 -3.70 -3.31 5.78
CA ILE A 42 -4.55 -2.17 6.12
C ILE A 42 -3.72 -0.91 6.38
N PHE A 43 -2.57 -1.03 7.05
CA PHE A 43 -1.69 0.11 7.34
C PHE A 43 -0.91 0.62 6.12
N LYS A 44 -0.62 -0.22 5.12
CA LYS A 44 0.04 0.19 3.86
C LYS A 44 -0.85 1.10 3.02
N LEU A 45 -2.17 0.97 3.16
CA LEU A 45 -3.15 1.91 2.60
C LEU A 45 -3.11 3.28 3.30
N THR A 46 -2.50 3.37 4.49
CA THR A 46 -2.53 4.59 5.33
C THR A 46 -1.16 5.23 5.58
N ASN A 47 -0.06 4.47 5.44
CA ASN A 47 1.27 4.93 5.80
C ASN A 47 2.16 5.02 4.55
N THR A 48 2.00 6.14 3.86
CA THR A 48 2.79 6.60 2.72
C THR A 48 4.18 7.02 3.20
N GLU A 49 5.12 6.08 3.38
CA GLU A 49 6.52 6.42 3.60
C GLU A 49 7.32 6.39 2.28
N ALA A 50 7.77 7.58 1.87
CA ALA A 50 8.82 7.86 0.89
C ALA A 50 8.67 7.31 -0.54
N THR A 51 7.46 7.33 -1.10
CA THR A 51 7.28 7.28 -2.56
C THR A 51 7.56 8.66 -3.17
N ALA A 52 8.18 8.71 -4.36
CA ALA A 52 8.33 9.94 -5.12
C ALA A 52 6.97 10.67 -5.21
N PRO A 53 6.93 12.02 -5.19
CA PRO A 53 5.67 12.77 -5.10
C PRO A 53 4.65 12.37 -6.17
N ALA A 54 5.10 12.03 -7.38
CA ALA A 54 4.25 11.51 -8.45
C ALA A 54 3.60 10.15 -8.12
N THR A 55 4.35 9.23 -7.50
CA THR A 55 3.84 7.90 -7.10
C THR A 55 2.86 8.00 -5.93
N GLN A 56 3.07 8.95 -5.02
CA GLN A 56 2.12 9.23 -3.94
C GLN A 56 0.80 9.81 -4.48
N ILE A 57 0.89 10.78 -5.39
CA ILE A 57 -0.29 11.35 -6.06
C ILE A 57 -1.12 10.27 -6.77
N TYR A 58 -0.44 9.37 -7.49
CA TYR A 58 -1.08 8.24 -8.16
C TYR A 58 -1.77 7.29 -7.17
N THR A 59 -1.07 6.92 -6.10
CA THR A 59 -1.56 5.94 -5.11
C THR A 59 -2.76 6.48 -4.35
N ASP A 60 -2.68 7.72 -3.86
CA ASP A 60 -3.76 8.38 -3.11
C ASP A 60 -5.02 8.53 -3.99
N ALA A 61 -4.85 8.86 -5.27
CA ALA A 61 -5.94 8.97 -6.20
C ALA A 61 -6.56 7.61 -6.55
N PHE A 62 -5.72 6.58 -6.71
CA PHE A 62 -6.15 5.20 -6.94
C PHE A 62 -7.02 4.70 -5.77
N ASP A 63 -6.56 4.89 -4.53
CA ASP A 63 -7.29 4.48 -3.34
C ASP A 63 -8.59 5.28 -3.15
N THR A 64 -8.58 6.58 -3.47
CA THR A 64 -9.80 7.41 -3.45
C THR A 64 -10.85 6.87 -4.44
N LEU A 65 -10.43 6.52 -5.66
CA LEU A 65 -11.33 6.00 -6.69
C LEU A 65 -11.84 4.59 -6.37
N ILE A 66 -11.01 3.74 -5.76
CA ILE A 66 -11.46 2.45 -5.22
C ILE A 66 -12.51 2.66 -4.12
N THR A 67 -12.27 3.62 -3.21
CA THR A 67 -13.20 3.93 -2.11
C THR A 67 -14.55 4.44 -2.63
N LEU A 68 -14.55 5.14 -3.77
CA LEU A 68 -15.75 5.57 -4.49
C LEU A 68 -16.50 4.41 -5.19
N GLY A 69 -15.90 3.21 -5.25
CA GLY A 69 -16.52 2.01 -5.82
C GLY A 69 -16.19 1.75 -7.29
N TYR A 70 -15.19 2.43 -7.86
CA TYR A 70 -14.76 2.19 -9.24
C TYR A 70 -13.87 0.95 -9.35
N ASN A 71 -13.94 0.28 -10.50
CA ASN A 71 -13.20 -0.95 -10.74
C ASN A 71 -11.68 -0.70 -10.85
N PRO A 72 -10.80 -1.42 -10.12
CA PRO A 72 -9.36 -1.20 -10.13
C PRO A 72 -8.70 -1.26 -11.52
N MET A 73 -9.21 -2.10 -12.44
CA MET A 73 -8.70 -2.11 -13.82
C MET A 73 -8.98 -0.81 -14.55
N SER A 74 -10.21 -0.31 -14.46
CA SER A 74 -10.64 0.93 -15.13
C SER A 74 -9.88 2.13 -14.57
N ILE A 75 -9.66 2.16 -13.26
CA ILE A 75 -8.87 3.22 -12.62
C ILE A 75 -7.45 3.24 -13.18
N ARG A 76 -6.74 2.10 -13.25
CA ARG A 76 -5.37 2.08 -13.81
C ARG A 76 -5.32 2.59 -15.24
N GLN A 77 -6.25 2.14 -16.09
CA GLN A 77 -6.30 2.57 -17.49
C GLN A 77 -6.46 4.08 -17.62
N VAL A 78 -7.30 4.68 -16.77
CA VAL A 78 -7.56 6.12 -16.79
C VAL A 78 -6.42 6.91 -16.14
N LEU A 79 -5.80 6.39 -15.09
CA LEU A 79 -4.65 7.06 -14.49
C LEU A 79 -3.41 7.00 -15.40
N ASP A 80 -3.23 5.93 -16.18
CA ASP A 80 -2.15 5.82 -17.16
C ASP A 80 -2.32 6.77 -18.36
N THR A 81 -3.55 7.18 -18.68
CA THR A 81 -3.80 8.20 -19.72
C THR A 81 -3.57 9.63 -19.22
N ILE A 82 -3.58 9.84 -17.90
CA ILE A 82 -3.44 11.16 -17.28
C ILE A 82 -2.01 11.34 -16.77
N ASN A 83 -1.15 11.91 -17.61
CA ASN A 83 0.27 12.09 -17.28
C ASN A 83 0.62 13.48 -16.68
N ASP A 84 -0.37 14.39 -16.59
CA ASP A 84 -0.19 15.82 -16.29
C ASP A 84 -0.92 16.28 -15.01
N ALA A 85 -0.89 15.46 -13.97
CA ALA A 85 -1.50 15.84 -12.69
C ALA A 85 -0.47 16.39 -11.70
N GLU A 86 -0.58 17.69 -11.41
CA GLU A 86 0.23 18.35 -10.39
C GLU A 86 -0.20 18.02 -8.95
N SER A 87 -1.41 17.46 -8.76
CA SER A 87 -1.95 17.13 -7.44
C SER A 87 -2.96 15.99 -7.46
N THR A 88 -3.08 15.26 -6.35
CA THR A 88 -4.06 14.16 -6.14
C THR A 88 -5.49 14.62 -6.45
N SER A 89 -5.87 15.82 -6.00
CA SER A 89 -7.21 16.35 -6.25
C SER A 89 -7.48 16.57 -7.75
N SER A 90 -6.47 17.01 -8.51
CA SER A 90 -6.59 17.20 -9.95
C SER A 90 -6.69 15.85 -10.67
N LEU A 91 -5.84 14.89 -10.31
CA LEU A 91 -5.84 13.53 -10.87
C LEU A 91 -7.20 12.85 -10.66
N VAL A 92 -7.74 12.88 -9.44
CA VAL A 92 -9.06 12.29 -9.12
C VAL A 92 -10.17 12.95 -9.93
N LYS A 93 -10.17 14.27 -10.07
CA LYS A 93 -11.20 14.98 -10.87
C LYS A 93 -11.13 14.63 -12.35
N GLN A 94 -9.94 14.53 -12.92
CA GLN A 94 -9.74 14.12 -14.31
C GLN A 94 -10.15 12.66 -14.51
N ALA A 95 -9.75 11.77 -13.59
CA ALA A 95 -10.12 10.37 -13.65
C ALA A 95 -11.63 10.15 -13.56
N LEU A 96 -12.33 10.90 -12.70
CA LEU A 96 -13.78 10.85 -12.60
C LEU A 96 -14.49 11.33 -13.87
N ARG A 97 -13.91 12.27 -14.63
CA ARG A 97 -14.47 12.72 -15.92
C ARG A 97 -14.34 11.66 -17.01
N GLU A 98 -13.24 10.91 -17.01
CA GLU A 98 -13.01 9.83 -17.98
C GLU A 98 -13.77 8.54 -17.62
N LEU A 99 -14.06 8.33 -16.33
CA LEU A 99 -14.84 7.19 -15.82
C LEU A 99 -16.36 7.42 -15.82
N SER A 100 -16.84 8.65 -16.07
CA SER A 100 -18.27 8.99 -16.10
C SER A 100 -18.91 8.76 -17.46
#